data_AF-A0A936DWZ9-F1
#
_entry.id   AF-A0A936DWZ9-F1
#
_cell.length_a   1.000
_cell.length_b   1.000
_cell.length_c   1.000
_cell.angle_alpha   90.00
_cell.angle_beta   90.00
_cell.angle_gamma   90.00
#
_symmetry.space_group_name_H-M   'P 1'
#
loop_
_entity.id
_entity.type
_entity.pdbx_description
1 polymer ?
#
loop_
_entity_poly.entity_id
_entity_poly.type
_entity_poly.pdbx_seq_one_letter_code
_entity_poly.pdbx_strand_id
1 'polypeptide(L)'
;MLFNISPENDIVNNTCYANRNGVFFSGNCGGAGGAFIGYNHFNSSINEGSLYNNNAITGIQHHDKYNSWSPVVSTRKAWHQNIGLAALCQLAFPLGAQSPSLHFPNCYPPSLIFPEYLPAGLEQACSMGTGKDDYLQHHSNPYNTGETYNNLLSISGVFDEMSVPLITSTKQSIYELILANPTWTNVFSNLASVYSSNQNNFVGLSSVLRKQFADFEQTLLAQSQALSALYAQYDILGLQLESLNQQLQIETDPIIIQSLLTQMDAIELQMESIIQSINNQQLSNQQINLGILNALQTLNDNLPVVNSEEINEKKINTIILKIWMNEAILLADFNDLRSIAQMCYAYGGRAVFDAQNLCMTLLSEYYTQDDCTNGFANENPKLRSNSVFKVIVNPNPVSEELYVTISSNTKSENKILFELTNNLGVTLSPEFEKLSENEFKLKLSKIPNGLYYLSVKRGDNKETFKIIVNH
;
A
#
# COMPACT_ATOMS: atom_id res chain seq x y z
N MET A 1 7.95 14.07 0.14
CA MET A 1 6.67 14.56 0.71
C MET A 1 5.55 13.63 0.31
N LEU A 2 4.64 13.37 1.24
CA LEU A 2 3.25 12.98 1.03
C LEU A 2 2.43 14.00 1.88
N PHE A 3 1.11 14.16 1.85
CA PHE A 3 0.02 13.20 1.60
C PHE A 3 -1.20 13.92 1.01
N ASN A 4 -1.86 13.33 0.00
CA ASN A 4 -3.22 13.70 -0.47
C ASN A 4 -3.81 12.77 -1.56
N ILE A 5 -3.09 11.71 -1.98
CA ILE A 5 -3.52 10.81 -3.07
C ILE A 5 -3.23 9.32 -2.83
N SER A 6 -2.74 8.91 -1.65
CA SER A 6 -2.73 7.49 -1.29
C SER A 6 -4.07 7.12 -0.61
N PRO A 7 -4.66 5.94 -0.85
CA PRO A 7 -5.94 5.56 -0.26
C PRO A 7 -5.93 5.52 1.28
N GLU A 8 -4.77 5.33 1.89
CA GLU A 8 -4.57 5.37 3.35
C GLU A 8 -4.63 6.81 3.92
N ASN A 9 -4.73 7.83 3.05
CA ASN A 9 -4.64 9.24 3.39
C ASN A 9 -5.79 10.11 2.80
N ASP A 10 -7.03 9.58 2.66
CA ASP A 10 -8.23 10.42 2.46
C ASP A 10 -8.54 11.20 3.75
N ILE A 11 -7.81 12.29 3.95
CA ILE A 11 -7.94 13.20 5.10
C ILE A 11 -9.26 13.97 4.99
N VAL A 12 -10.33 13.40 5.56
CA VAL A 12 -11.62 14.07 5.69
C VAL A 12 -11.50 15.21 6.70
N ASN A 13 -11.73 16.44 6.23
CA ASN A 13 -11.17 17.65 6.82
C ASN A 13 -11.96 18.24 8.00
N ASN A 14 -11.26 19.06 8.79
CA ASN A 14 -11.79 19.96 9.81
C ASN A 14 -12.09 21.36 9.25
N THR A 15 -13.04 22.08 9.86
CA THR A 15 -13.22 23.53 9.63
C THR A 15 -12.72 24.32 10.83
N CYS A 16 -12.17 25.52 10.62
CA CYS A 16 -11.80 26.48 11.68
C CYS A 16 -12.20 27.91 11.30
N TYR A 17 -12.79 28.67 12.21
CA TYR A 17 -13.24 30.05 12.00
C TYR A 17 -12.95 30.91 13.24
N ALA A 18 -12.08 31.92 13.14
CA ALA A 18 -11.84 32.91 14.20
C ALA A 18 -11.43 32.38 15.60
N ASN A 19 -10.79 31.20 15.70
CA ASN A 19 -10.19 30.70 16.94
C ASN A 19 -8.84 31.39 17.28
N ARG A 20 -8.26 31.14 18.47
CA ARG A 20 -7.01 31.81 18.93
C ARG A 20 -5.87 30.98 19.55
N ASN A 21 -6.07 29.73 19.99
CA ASN A 21 -5.10 28.95 20.82
C ASN A 21 -5.29 27.41 20.62
N GLY A 22 -4.89 26.50 21.56
CA GLY A 22 -4.85 25.02 21.38
C GLY A 22 -5.78 24.10 22.23
N VAL A 23 -6.22 22.92 21.71
CA VAL A 23 -7.13 21.90 22.35
C VAL A 23 -6.32 20.63 22.55
N PHE A 24 -6.40 19.95 23.70
CA PHE A 24 -5.81 18.62 23.91
C PHE A 24 -6.87 17.54 24.22
N PHE A 25 -6.72 16.35 23.59
CA PHE A 25 -7.57 15.16 23.75
C PHE A 25 -6.85 13.97 24.41
N SER A 26 -7.55 13.26 25.31
CA SER A 26 -7.14 11.95 25.82
C SER A 26 -8.32 10.95 25.89
N GLY A 27 -8.11 9.73 25.39
CA GLY A 27 -9.09 8.63 25.42
C GLY A 27 -9.47 8.03 24.06
N ASN A 28 -10.46 7.14 24.06
CA ASN A 28 -11.08 6.55 22.85
C ASN A 28 -12.38 7.29 22.53
N CYS A 29 -12.46 7.88 21.33
CA CYS A 29 -13.59 8.72 20.91
C CYS A 29 -14.39 8.11 19.74
N GLY A 30 -14.39 6.78 19.59
CA GLY A 30 -15.16 6.08 18.55
C GLY A 30 -16.69 6.20 18.71
N GLY A 31 -17.42 6.21 17.60
CA GLY A 31 -18.88 6.22 17.59
C GLY A 31 -19.49 4.86 17.94
N ALA A 32 -20.74 4.87 18.43
CA ALA A 32 -21.49 3.65 18.72
C ALA A 32 -21.55 2.70 17.51
N GLY A 33 -21.31 1.40 17.73
CA GLY A 33 -21.25 0.39 16.67
C GLY A 33 -19.93 0.33 15.90
N GLY A 34 -18.88 1.06 16.33
CA GLY A 34 -17.58 1.06 15.65
C GLY A 34 -17.48 2.02 14.46
N ALA A 35 -18.41 2.98 14.36
CA ALA A 35 -18.42 3.98 13.30
C ALA A 35 -17.30 5.02 13.49
N PHE A 36 -16.56 5.29 12.42
CA PHE A 36 -15.65 6.44 12.32
C PHE A 36 -16.45 7.75 12.17
N ILE A 37 -15.88 8.85 12.66
CA ILE A 37 -16.50 10.19 12.64
C ILE A 37 -15.84 11.02 11.53
N GLY A 38 -16.65 11.60 10.64
CA GLY A 38 -16.16 12.21 9.39
C GLY A 38 -16.48 13.70 9.19
N TYR A 39 -16.95 14.43 10.22
CA TYR A 39 -17.17 15.88 10.11
C TYR A 39 -17.03 16.59 11.45
N ASN A 40 -16.29 17.70 11.47
CA ASN A 40 -16.21 18.66 12.56
C ASN A 40 -15.90 20.08 12.02
N HIS A 41 -16.29 21.13 12.75
CA HIS A 41 -16.29 22.54 12.32
C HIS A 41 -16.14 23.50 13.51
N PHE A 42 -15.06 24.31 13.69
CA PHE A 42 -14.71 25.25 14.81
C PHE A 42 -15.12 26.74 14.58
N ASN A 43 -15.50 27.50 15.62
CA ASN A 43 -15.93 28.91 15.48
C ASN A 43 -15.77 29.81 16.75
N SER A 44 -15.02 30.90 16.63
CA SER A 44 -14.84 31.96 17.65
C SER A 44 -14.29 31.51 19.01
N SER A 45 -13.62 30.36 19.10
CA SER A 45 -13.03 29.91 20.38
C SER A 45 -11.79 30.74 20.72
N ILE A 46 -11.91 31.56 21.76
CA ILE A 46 -10.81 32.38 22.27
C ILE A 46 -9.67 31.56 22.92
N ASN A 47 -9.86 30.25 23.12
CA ASN A 47 -8.99 29.42 23.96
C ASN A 47 -8.33 28.21 23.26
N GLU A 48 -8.81 27.65 22.13
CA GLU A 48 -8.42 26.26 21.76
C GLU A 48 -8.38 25.83 20.25
N GLY A 49 -7.65 24.72 19.96
CA GLY A 49 -7.31 24.04 18.67
C GLY A 49 -6.07 23.06 18.62
N SER A 50 -6.25 21.72 18.56
CA SER A 50 -5.26 20.66 18.19
C SER A 50 -4.08 20.23 19.12
N LEU A 51 -4.14 19.02 19.71
CA LEU A 51 -3.09 18.27 20.46
C LEU A 51 -3.64 16.85 20.80
N TYR A 52 -2.80 15.81 20.81
CA TYR A 52 -3.22 14.40 20.94
C TYR A 52 -2.39 13.59 21.96
N ASN A 53 -3.02 12.61 22.60
CA ASN A 53 -2.40 11.62 23.49
C ASN A 53 -1.95 10.37 22.70
N ASN A 54 -0.81 9.75 23.05
CA ASN A 54 -0.26 8.54 22.40
C ASN A 54 -1.27 7.38 22.21
N ASN A 55 -2.29 7.27 23.08
CA ASN A 55 -3.26 6.17 23.04
C ASN A 55 -4.61 6.59 22.41
N ALA A 56 -4.71 7.76 21.78
CA ALA A 56 -5.95 8.27 21.20
C ALA A 56 -6.24 7.63 19.83
N ILE A 57 -7.43 7.03 19.68
CA ILE A 57 -7.94 6.54 18.39
C ILE A 57 -8.98 7.55 17.90
N THR A 58 -8.61 8.35 16.90
CA THR A 58 -9.43 9.47 16.40
C THR A 58 -9.43 9.54 14.88
N GLY A 59 -10.60 9.79 14.27
CA GLY A 59 -10.66 10.50 12.99
C GLY A 59 -10.28 11.98 13.18
N ILE A 60 -10.12 12.74 12.10
CA ILE A 60 -9.71 14.15 12.17
C ILE A 60 -10.89 15.03 12.66
N GLN A 61 -10.64 15.86 13.69
CA GLN A 61 -11.66 16.34 14.65
C GLN A 61 -11.44 17.76 15.20
N HIS A 62 -12.35 18.76 15.04
CA HIS A 62 -12.32 20.15 15.61
C HIS A 62 -13.64 20.97 15.44
N HIS A 63 -14.27 21.58 16.48
CA HIS A 63 -15.77 21.76 16.59
C HIS A 63 -16.35 23.07 17.24
N ASP A 64 -17.56 23.52 16.87
CA ASP A 64 -17.88 24.94 16.56
C ASP A 64 -17.83 25.92 17.73
N LYS A 65 -18.96 26.02 18.43
CA LYS A 65 -19.10 26.71 19.72
C LYS A 65 -19.42 25.72 20.83
N TYR A 66 -19.96 24.56 20.45
CA TYR A 66 -19.93 23.26 21.14
C TYR A 66 -19.99 22.16 20.07
N ASN A 67 -19.62 20.93 20.43
CA ASN A 67 -19.52 19.82 19.47
C ASN A 67 -20.90 19.37 18.96
N SER A 68 -21.01 19.23 17.64
CA SER A 68 -22.07 18.45 16.99
C SER A 68 -21.42 17.39 16.10
N TRP A 69 -21.92 16.15 16.18
CA TRP A 69 -21.26 14.98 15.61
C TRP A 69 -22.12 14.37 14.51
N SER A 70 -21.50 14.04 13.38
CA SER A 70 -22.16 13.44 12.22
C SER A 70 -21.51 12.09 11.84
N PRO A 71 -22.03 10.94 12.31
CA PRO A 71 -21.63 9.62 11.84
C PRO A 71 -21.77 9.46 10.32
N VAL A 72 -20.81 8.74 9.73
CA VAL A 72 -20.73 8.50 8.29
C VAL A 72 -21.68 7.37 7.88
N VAL A 73 -22.96 7.71 7.74
CA VAL A 73 -23.91 6.97 6.90
C VAL A 73 -24.60 8.01 6.02
N SER A 74 -24.30 7.98 4.72
CA SER A 74 -24.56 9.07 3.77
C SER A 74 -23.84 10.42 4.07
N THR A 75 -22.61 10.49 3.53
CA THR A 75 -22.18 11.48 2.51
C THR A 75 -21.70 12.90 2.82
N ARG A 76 -21.93 13.62 3.92
CA ARG A 76 -21.49 15.05 3.91
C ARG A 76 -19.96 15.27 3.96
N LYS A 77 -19.43 16.17 3.12
CA LYS A 77 -18.06 16.76 3.21
C LYS A 77 -18.12 18.28 3.51
N ALA A 78 -16.98 18.91 3.86
CA ALA A 78 -16.90 20.25 4.48
C ALA A 78 -16.42 21.38 3.55
N TRP A 79 -16.64 22.66 3.93
CA TRP A 79 -16.31 23.83 3.10
C TRP A 79 -15.51 24.90 3.87
N HIS A 80 -14.44 25.43 3.25
CA HIS A 80 -13.68 26.57 3.77
C HIS A 80 -14.19 27.87 3.14
N GLN A 81 -14.60 28.83 3.98
CA GLN A 81 -15.12 30.13 3.50
C GLN A 81 -14.04 31.12 3.01
N ASN A 82 -12.75 30.78 3.10
CA ASN A 82 -11.66 31.65 2.67
C ASN A 82 -10.59 30.87 1.89
N ILE A 83 -10.76 30.82 0.58
CA ILE A 83 -10.21 29.77 -0.29
C ILE A 83 -8.66 29.76 -0.31
N GLY A 84 -8.01 30.92 -0.31
CA GLY A 84 -6.56 31.03 -0.48
C GLY A 84 -5.70 30.70 0.76
N LEU A 85 -6.27 30.73 1.97
CA LEU A 85 -5.50 30.49 3.21
C LEU A 85 -5.53 29.02 3.66
N ALA A 86 -6.61 28.29 3.33
CA ALA A 86 -6.82 26.92 3.79
C ALA A 86 -5.69 25.95 3.39
N ALA A 87 -5.07 26.15 2.23
CA ALA A 87 -3.94 25.36 1.75
C ALA A 87 -2.62 25.68 2.50
N LEU A 88 -2.45 26.92 2.98
CA LEU A 88 -1.23 27.36 3.67
C LEU A 88 -1.17 26.88 5.13
N CYS A 89 -2.31 26.59 5.76
CA CYS A 89 -2.35 26.01 7.11
C CYS A 89 -1.70 24.62 7.22
N GLN A 90 -1.48 23.91 6.10
CA GLN A 90 -0.73 22.64 6.06
C GLN A 90 0.79 22.85 6.11
N LEU A 91 1.24 24.11 6.00
CA LEU A 91 2.62 24.55 5.90
C LEU A 91 3.02 25.48 7.07
N ALA A 92 2.19 25.58 8.11
CA ALA A 92 2.39 26.46 9.26
C ALA A 92 2.60 25.67 10.57
N PHE A 93 3.37 26.22 11.51
CA PHE A 93 3.52 25.67 12.86
C PHE A 93 3.54 26.74 13.96
N PRO A 94 3.19 26.42 15.23
CA PRO A 94 3.16 27.40 16.31
C PRO A 94 4.52 28.04 16.62
N LEU A 95 4.58 29.37 16.62
CA LEU A 95 5.79 30.13 16.98
C LEU A 95 6.24 29.78 18.41
N GLY A 96 7.43 29.19 18.51
CA GLY A 96 8.00 28.72 19.78
C GLY A 96 7.81 27.24 20.09
N ALA A 97 7.13 26.47 19.23
CA ALA A 97 7.21 25.01 19.27
C ALA A 97 8.67 24.54 19.06
N GLN A 98 9.08 23.46 19.73
CA GLN A 98 10.44 22.94 19.67
C GLN A 98 10.55 21.69 18.79
N SER A 99 11.69 21.54 18.12
CA SER A 99 12.01 20.37 17.29
C SER A 99 12.66 19.25 18.12
N PRO A 100 12.25 17.98 17.97
CA PRO A 100 10.97 17.52 17.42
C PRO A 100 9.82 17.66 18.45
N SER A 101 8.59 17.89 18.00
CA SER A 101 7.40 17.78 18.86
C SER A 101 6.14 17.50 18.05
N LEU A 102 5.01 17.25 18.72
CA LEU A 102 3.71 17.10 18.05
C LEU A 102 3.32 18.34 17.22
N HIS A 103 3.87 19.50 17.55
CA HIS A 103 3.62 20.78 16.87
C HIS A 103 4.74 21.20 15.92
N PHE A 104 5.79 20.38 15.73
CA PHE A 104 6.99 20.75 14.98
C PHE A 104 7.59 19.51 14.33
N PRO A 105 7.55 19.37 12.99
CA PRO A 105 8.02 18.17 12.29
C PRO A 105 9.46 17.81 12.65
N ASN A 106 9.77 16.51 12.77
CA ASN A 106 11.11 16.05 13.14
C ASN A 106 12.18 16.61 12.18
N CYS A 107 11.89 16.65 10.88
CA CYS A 107 12.64 17.43 9.89
C CYS A 107 11.67 18.35 9.14
N TYR A 108 12.05 19.60 8.91
CA TYR A 108 11.27 20.60 8.17
C TYR A 108 12.21 21.52 7.36
N PRO A 109 11.82 21.99 6.16
CA PRO A 109 12.49 23.09 5.47
C PRO A 109 11.78 24.40 5.86
N PRO A 110 12.43 25.37 6.53
CA PRO A 110 11.80 26.65 6.92
C PRO A 110 11.16 27.44 5.76
N SER A 111 11.69 27.29 4.54
CA SER A 111 11.18 27.84 3.28
C SER A 111 9.85 27.26 2.81
N LEU A 112 9.51 26.05 3.29
CA LEU A 112 8.26 25.35 2.99
C LEU A 112 7.32 25.30 4.20
N ILE A 113 7.86 25.24 5.42
CA ILE A 113 7.14 25.05 6.67
C ILE A 113 7.53 26.17 7.64
N PHE A 114 6.63 27.10 7.90
CA PHE A 114 6.94 28.40 8.51
C PHE A 114 6.28 28.62 9.90
N PRO A 115 6.92 29.35 10.83
CA PRO A 115 6.36 29.65 12.14
C PRO A 115 5.28 30.75 12.06
N GLU A 116 4.14 30.52 12.70
CA GLU A 116 3.01 31.46 12.77
C GLU A 116 2.65 31.82 14.23
N TYR A 117 2.22 33.06 14.46
CA TYR A 117 2.36 33.81 15.73
C TYR A 117 1.49 33.35 16.95
N LEU A 118 0.92 32.15 16.96
CA LEU A 118 -0.07 31.71 17.96
C LEU A 118 0.40 30.51 18.82
N PRO A 119 0.20 30.53 20.15
CA PRO A 119 0.65 29.46 21.06
C PRO A 119 -0.38 28.34 21.29
N ALA A 120 0.07 27.23 21.91
CA ALA A 120 -0.75 26.08 22.27
C ALA A 120 -1.59 26.29 23.57
N GLY A 121 -2.59 25.44 23.81
CA GLY A 121 -3.57 25.55 24.90
C GLY A 121 -3.76 24.28 25.75
N LEU A 122 -4.98 24.03 26.27
CA LEU A 122 -5.26 23.13 27.41
C LEU A 122 -6.18 21.93 27.06
N GLU A 123 -6.41 21.02 28.03
CA GLU A 123 -7.05 19.70 27.85
C GLU A 123 -8.55 19.65 28.23
N GLN A 124 -9.36 18.90 27.44
CA GLN A 124 -10.80 18.64 27.71
C GLN A 124 -11.24 17.23 27.22
N ALA A 125 -12.51 16.85 27.46
CA ALA A 125 -13.08 15.51 27.20
C ALA A 125 -14.39 15.51 26.35
N CYS A 126 -14.77 14.35 25.77
CA CYS A 126 -15.68 14.27 24.60
C CYS A 126 -17.06 13.56 24.79
N SER A 127 -17.90 13.54 23.74
CA SER A 127 -19.26 12.95 23.69
C SER A 127 -19.65 12.44 22.26
N MET A 128 -20.93 12.21 21.91
CA MET A 128 -21.39 11.57 20.63
C MET A 128 -22.66 12.21 19.99
N GLY A 129 -23.01 11.89 18.73
CA GLY A 129 -24.18 12.45 17.98
C GLY A 129 -24.55 11.76 16.63
N THR A 130 -25.39 12.41 15.79
CA THR A 130 -26.08 11.84 14.59
C THR A 130 -26.20 12.81 13.38
N GLY A 131 -25.85 12.42 12.13
CA GLY A 131 -25.65 13.35 10.98
C GLY A 131 -26.37 13.03 9.65
N LYS A 132 -26.25 13.94 8.65
CA LYS A 132 -26.86 13.90 7.29
C LYS A 132 -26.13 14.77 6.24
N ASP A 133 -26.49 14.57 4.95
CA ASP A 133 -26.32 15.42 3.73
C ASP A 133 -25.22 14.99 2.70
N ASP A 134 -25.00 15.80 1.64
CA ASP A 134 -24.39 15.42 0.34
C ASP A 134 -22.86 15.71 0.19
N TYR A 135 -22.18 14.99 -0.71
CA TYR A 135 -20.73 14.75 -0.77
C TYR A 135 -19.97 15.60 -1.80
N LEU A 136 -20.53 15.80 -2.99
CA LEU A 136 -19.74 16.13 -4.19
C LEU A 136 -19.33 17.61 -4.32
N GLN A 137 -19.98 18.53 -3.60
CA GLN A 137 -19.66 19.97 -3.67
C GLN A 137 -18.41 20.40 -2.89
N HIS A 138 -17.77 19.46 -2.18
CA HIS A 138 -16.87 19.76 -1.06
C HIS A 138 -15.51 19.07 -1.14
N HIS A 139 -15.12 18.57 -2.31
CA HIS A 139 -13.74 18.17 -2.61
C HIS A 139 -12.92 19.35 -3.16
N SER A 140 -11.62 19.36 -2.88
CA SER A 140 -10.65 20.07 -3.73
C SER A 140 -10.64 19.43 -5.11
N ASN A 141 -11.37 20.03 -6.05
CA ASN A 141 -11.35 19.59 -7.44
C ASN A 141 -9.92 19.69 -8.04
N PRO A 142 -9.66 19.08 -9.21
CA PRO A 142 -8.35 19.17 -9.86
C PRO A 142 -7.86 20.61 -10.08
N TYR A 143 -8.75 21.57 -10.35
CA TYR A 143 -8.36 22.97 -10.59
C TYR A 143 -7.77 23.61 -9.32
N ASN A 144 -8.47 23.55 -8.18
CA ASN A 144 -8.03 24.16 -6.92
C ASN A 144 -6.71 23.53 -6.41
N THR A 145 -6.52 22.23 -6.66
CA THR A 145 -5.28 21.53 -6.35
C THR A 145 -4.12 22.03 -7.22
N GLY A 146 -4.33 22.20 -8.53
CA GLY A 146 -3.35 22.78 -9.45
C GLY A 146 -2.99 24.24 -9.11
N GLU A 147 -3.98 25.05 -8.74
CA GLU A 147 -3.77 26.44 -8.28
C GLU A 147 -2.88 26.48 -7.03
N THR A 148 -3.10 25.57 -6.08
CA THR A 148 -2.30 25.45 -4.86
C THR A 148 -0.82 25.19 -5.18
N TYR A 149 -0.51 24.18 -6.00
CA TYR A 149 0.87 23.89 -6.38
C TYR A 149 1.48 24.98 -7.27
N ASN A 150 0.70 25.63 -8.14
CA ASN A 150 1.16 26.77 -8.93
C ASN A 150 1.61 27.94 -8.04
N ASN A 151 0.84 28.22 -6.99
CA ASN A 151 1.15 29.29 -6.04
C ASN A 151 2.35 28.94 -5.15
N LEU A 152 2.46 27.68 -4.69
CA LEU A 152 3.65 27.19 -3.99
C LEU A 152 4.93 27.36 -4.83
N LEU A 153 4.86 27.00 -6.12
CA LEU A 153 5.97 27.15 -7.08
C LEU A 153 6.28 28.61 -7.46
N SER A 154 5.46 29.59 -7.03
CA SER A 154 5.76 31.02 -7.20
C SER A 154 6.67 31.58 -6.10
N ILE A 155 6.84 30.86 -5.00
CA ILE A 155 7.60 31.32 -3.83
C ILE A 155 9.10 31.20 -4.14
N SER A 156 9.79 32.34 -4.18
CA SER A 156 11.23 32.41 -4.35
C SER A 156 11.94 31.68 -3.20
N GLY A 157 12.86 30.77 -3.53
CA GLY A 157 13.64 30.02 -2.55
C GLY A 157 12.90 28.88 -1.85
N VAL A 158 11.70 28.48 -2.31
CA VAL A 158 10.89 27.42 -1.68
C VAL A 158 11.64 26.10 -1.45
N PHE A 159 12.67 25.80 -2.27
CA PHE A 159 13.49 24.59 -2.20
C PHE A 159 14.84 24.77 -1.49
N ASP A 160 15.25 25.98 -1.10
CA ASP A 160 16.66 26.32 -0.81
C ASP A 160 17.21 25.65 0.45
N GLU A 161 16.34 25.25 1.38
CA GLU A 161 16.68 24.58 2.65
C GLU A 161 16.40 23.06 2.62
N MET A 162 16.09 22.50 1.44
CA MET A 162 15.95 21.05 1.25
C MET A 162 17.26 20.42 0.77
N SER A 163 17.55 19.19 1.21
CA SER A 163 18.62 18.39 0.60
C SER A 163 18.27 18.05 -0.86
N VAL A 164 19.29 17.84 -1.71
CA VAL A 164 19.09 17.53 -3.14
C VAL A 164 18.10 16.37 -3.35
N PRO A 165 18.17 15.23 -2.62
CA PRO A 165 17.19 14.14 -2.76
C PRO A 165 15.75 14.52 -2.36
N LEU A 166 15.56 15.46 -1.44
CA LEU A 166 14.24 16.01 -1.10
C LEU A 166 13.71 16.91 -2.22
N ILE A 167 14.57 17.74 -2.83
CA ILE A 167 14.22 18.56 -4.00
C ILE A 167 13.82 17.67 -5.17
N THR A 168 14.65 16.66 -5.50
CA THR A 168 14.41 15.66 -6.54
C THR A 168 13.07 14.95 -6.30
N SER A 169 12.88 14.37 -5.11
CA SER A 169 11.64 13.67 -4.75
C SER A 169 10.39 14.55 -4.82
N THR A 170 10.49 15.82 -4.42
CA THR A 170 9.35 16.75 -4.42
C THR A 170 8.98 17.16 -5.84
N LYS A 171 9.97 17.43 -6.70
CA LYS A 171 9.73 17.72 -8.12
C LYS A 171 9.14 16.53 -8.86
N GLN A 172 9.57 15.29 -8.54
CA GLN A 172 8.96 14.07 -9.07
C GLN A 172 7.48 13.96 -8.69
N SER A 173 7.12 14.13 -7.40
CA SER A 173 5.72 14.08 -6.98
C SER A 173 4.84 15.16 -7.62
N ILE A 174 5.37 16.38 -7.82
CA ILE A 174 4.67 17.45 -8.55
C ILE A 174 4.51 17.08 -10.04
N TYR A 175 5.52 16.47 -10.65
CA TYR A 175 5.47 16.02 -12.05
C TYR A 175 4.46 14.87 -12.25
N GLU A 176 4.40 13.90 -11.32
CA GLU A 176 3.37 12.85 -11.27
C GLU A 176 1.95 13.42 -11.17
N LEU A 177 1.74 14.45 -10.35
CA LEU A 177 0.45 15.15 -10.26
C LEU A 177 0.07 15.86 -11.57
N ILE A 178 1.03 16.44 -12.29
CA ILE A 178 0.81 17.03 -13.62
C ILE A 178 0.48 15.94 -14.66
N LEU A 179 1.17 14.79 -14.63
CA LEU A 179 0.87 13.64 -15.51
C LEU A 179 -0.55 13.09 -15.27
N ALA A 180 -1.03 13.11 -14.02
CA ALA A 180 -2.40 12.75 -13.68
C ALA A 180 -3.43 13.82 -14.07
N ASN A 181 -3.01 15.09 -14.24
CA ASN A 181 -3.90 16.22 -14.55
C ASN A 181 -3.36 17.08 -15.74
N PRO A 182 -3.31 16.54 -16.98
CA PRO A 182 -2.63 17.23 -18.09
C PRO A 182 -3.20 18.60 -18.48
N THR A 183 -4.43 18.93 -18.05
CA THR A 183 -5.00 20.27 -18.26
C THR A 183 -4.27 21.37 -17.48
N TRP A 184 -3.56 21.03 -16.39
CA TRP A 184 -2.84 22.00 -15.56
C TRP A 184 -1.77 22.78 -16.34
N THR A 185 -1.08 22.17 -17.31
CA THR A 185 -0.04 22.86 -18.11
C THR A 185 -0.61 23.98 -18.99
N ASN A 186 -1.93 24.00 -19.22
CA ASN A 186 -2.61 25.00 -20.04
C ASN A 186 -3.26 26.10 -19.19
N VAL A 187 -3.27 25.95 -17.86
CA VAL A 187 -3.96 26.83 -16.90
C VAL A 187 -2.97 27.49 -15.93
N PHE A 188 -1.91 26.78 -15.56
CA PHE A 188 -1.01 27.14 -14.47
C PHE A 188 0.45 27.25 -14.96
N SER A 189 0.94 28.49 -15.11
CA SER A 189 2.24 28.79 -15.72
C SER A 189 3.42 28.14 -15.02
N ASN A 190 3.38 28.03 -13.69
CA ASN A 190 4.50 27.53 -12.91
C ASN A 190 4.56 26.00 -12.98
N LEU A 191 3.40 25.33 -13.05
CA LEU A 191 3.30 23.91 -13.34
C LEU A 191 3.71 23.59 -14.79
N ALA A 192 3.34 24.43 -15.76
CA ALA A 192 3.81 24.32 -17.14
C ALA A 192 5.35 24.49 -17.25
N SER A 193 5.93 25.38 -16.45
CA SER A 193 7.39 25.56 -16.35
C SER A 193 8.07 24.33 -15.73
N VAL A 194 7.54 23.78 -14.63
CA VAL A 194 8.05 22.53 -14.03
C VAL A 194 7.95 21.36 -15.01
N TYR A 195 6.84 21.20 -15.72
CA TYR A 195 6.68 20.15 -16.73
C TYR A 195 7.73 20.27 -17.85
N SER A 196 7.76 21.42 -18.53
CA SER A 196 8.66 21.63 -19.69
C SER A 196 10.15 21.59 -19.33
N SER A 197 10.55 22.07 -18.13
CA SER A 197 11.95 22.04 -17.68
C SER A 197 12.44 20.65 -17.23
N ASN A 198 11.54 19.73 -16.86
CA ASN A 198 11.91 18.40 -16.37
C ASN A 198 11.62 17.26 -17.37
N GLN A 199 10.88 17.52 -18.46
CA GLN A 199 10.43 16.49 -19.42
C GLN A 199 11.50 15.51 -19.89
N ASN A 200 12.74 15.97 -20.08
CA ASN A 200 13.86 15.18 -20.62
C ASN A 200 14.99 14.94 -19.60
N ASN A 201 14.78 15.23 -18.31
CA ASN A 201 15.77 15.01 -17.25
C ASN A 201 15.34 13.85 -16.33
N PHE A 202 16.14 13.58 -15.28
CA PHE A 202 15.85 12.50 -14.34
C PHE A 202 14.43 12.59 -13.76
N VAL A 203 14.01 13.77 -13.29
CA VAL A 203 12.70 13.99 -12.64
C VAL A 203 11.56 13.59 -13.57
N GLY A 204 11.50 14.13 -14.79
CA GLY A 204 10.38 13.83 -15.70
C GLY A 204 10.35 12.38 -16.16
N LEU A 205 11.51 11.83 -16.53
CA LEU A 205 11.61 10.46 -17.06
C LEU A 205 11.36 9.40 -15.98
N SER A 206 11.86 9.61 -14.75
CA SER A 206 11.60 8.70 -13.62
C SER A 206 10.15 8.77 -13.12
N SER A 207 9.51 9.95 -13.17
CA SER A 207 8.07 10.08 -12.90
C SER A 207 7.19 9.44 -13.97
N VAL A 208 7.57 9.51 -15.25
CA VAL A 208 6.90 8.75 -16.32
C VAL A 208 7.07 7.25 -16.09
N LEU A 209 8.27 6.78 -15.74
CA LEU A 209 8.53 5.38 -15.43
C LEU A 209 7.70 4.89 -14.23
N ARG A 210 7.63 5.66 -13.13
CA ARG A 210 6.81 5.33 -11.96
C ARG A 210 5.32 5.27 -12.29
N LYS A 211 4.82 6.15 -13.16
CA LYS A 211 3.45 6.07 -13.68
C LYS A 211 3.24 4.80 -14.53
N GLN A 212 4.18 4.47 -15.42
CA GLN A 212 4.05 3.29 -16.29
C GLN A 212 4.08 1.96 -15.51
N PHE A 213 4.82 1.88 -14.40
CA PHE A 213 4.70 0.76 -13.45
C PHE A 213 3.26 0.63 -12.92
N ALA A 214 2.65 1.72 -12.43
CA ALA A 214 1.26 1.70 -11.93
C ALA A 214 0.22 1.41 -13.04
N ASP A 215 0.41 1.95 -14.25
CA ASP A 215 -0.44 1.66 -15.41
C ASP A 215 -0.38 0.17 -15.81
N PHE A 216 0.77 -0.49 -15.59
CA PHE A 216 0.93 -1.92 -15.82
C PHE A 216 0.19 -2.77 -14.77
N GLU A 217 0.18 -2.39 -13.50
CA GLU A 217 -0.62 -3.09 -12.47
C GLU A 217 -2.13 -3.07 -12.81
N GLN A 218 -2.64 -1.94 -13.33
CA GLN A 218 -4.02 -1.86 -13.83
C GLN A 218 -4.23 -2.73 -15.07
N THR A 219 -3.22 -2.85 -15.94
CA THR A 219 -3.24 -3.74 -17.10
C THR A 219 -3.32 -5.22 -16.67
N LEU A 220 -2.50 -5.64 -15.70
CA LEU A 220 -2.53 -6.99 -15.12
C LEU A 220 -3.88 -7.30 -14.45
N LEU A 221 -4.46 -6.33 -13.73
CA LEU A 221 -5.78 -6.49 -13.10
C LEU A 221 -6.88 -6.72 -14.15
N ALA A 222 -6.91 -5.92 -15.22
CA ALA A 222 -7.86 -6.09 -16.31
C ALA A 222 -7.69 -7.43 -17.05
N GLN A 223 -6.44 -7.84 -17.30
CA GLN A 223 -6.11 -9.16 -17.87
C GLN A 223 -6.59 -10.33 -16.99
N SER A 224 -6.42 -10.21 -15.66
CA SER A 224 -6.88 -11.21 -14.70
C SER A 224 -8.41 -11.30 -14.65
N GLN A 225 -9.11 -10.17 -14.74
CA GLN A 225 -10.57 -10.13 -14.80
C GLN A 225 -11.09 -10.78 -16.10
N ALA A 226 -10.47 -10.50 -17.24
CA ALA A 226 -10.82 -11.10 -18.53
C ALA A 226 -10.64 -12.62 -18.52
N LEU A 227 -9.52 -13.13 -18.00
CA LEU A 227 -9.29 -14.57 -17.86
C LEU A 227 -10.28 -15.21 -16.86
N SER A 228 -10.54 -14.58 -15.71
CA SER A 228 -11.49 -15.08 -14.72
C SER A 228 -12.91 -15.21 -15.28
N ALA A 229 -13.32 -14.33 -16.21
CA ALA A 229 -14.62 -14.41 -16.86
C ALA A 229 -14.72 -15.60 -17.84
N LEU A 230 -13.61 -16.00 -18.49
CA LEU A 230 -13.57 -17.18 -19.36
C LEU A 230 -13.58 -18.48 -18.55
N TYR A 231 -12.81 -18.56 -17.45
CA TYR A 231 -12.86 -19.71 -16.54
C TYR A 231 -14.26 -19.89 -15.94
N ALA A 232 -14.91 -18.82 -15.50
CA ALA A 232 -16.29 -18.91 -14.99
C ALA A 232 -17.30 -19.44 -16.02
N GLN A 233 -17.12 -19.16 -17.32
CA GLN A 233 -17.96 -19.74 -18.38
C GLN A 233 -17.68 -21.24 -18.57
N TYR A 234 -16.40 -21.64 -18.52
CA TYR A 234 -16.01 -23.05 -18.57
C TYR A 234 -16.60 -23.86 -17.41
N ASP A 235 -16.51 -23.32 -16.18
CA ASP A 235 -17.04 -23.97 -14.97
C ASP A 235 -18.57 -24.12 -15.03
N ILE A 236 -19.29 -23.13 -15.58
CA ILE A 236 -20.74 -23.19 -15.79
C ILE A 236 -21.11 -24.32 -16.77
N LEU A 237 -20.35 -24.49 -17.87
CA LEU A 237 -20.56 -25.61 -18.80
C LEU A 237 -20.26 -26.96 -18.15
N GLY A 238 -19.20 -27.06 -17.34
CA GLY A 238 -18.90 -28.28 -16.57
C GLY A 238 -20.03 -28.69 -15.62
N LEU A 239 -20.66 -27.71 -14.94
CA LEU A 239 -21.84 -27.95 -14.10
C LEU A 239 -23.09 -28.36 -14.90
N GLN A 240 -23.25 -27.87 -16.13
CA GLN A 240 -24.32 -28.31 -17.03
C GLN A 240 -24.09 -29.75 -17.53
N LEU A 241 -22.85 -30.09 -17.91
CA LEU A 241 -22.47 -31.42 -18.37
C LEU A 241 -22.70 -32.47 -17.27
N GLU A 242 -22.31 -32.18 -16.03
CA GLU A 242 -22.57 -33.06 -14.89
C GLU A 242 -24.08 -33.18 -14.56
N SER A 243 -24.86 -32.11 -14.72
CA SER A 243 -26.32 -32.17 -14.58
C SER A 243 -26.99 -33.05 -15.64
N LEU A 244 -26.48 -33.06 -16.88
CA LEU A 244 -26.95 -33.97 -17.94
C LEU A 244 -26.50 -35.41 -17.68
N ASN A 245 -25.27 -35.63 -17.23
CA ASN A 245 -24.74 -36.94 -16.82
C ASN A 245 -25.62 -37.57 -15.72
N GLN A 246 -26.03 -36.80 -14.71
CA GLN A 246 -26.93 -37.28 -13.66
C GLN A 246 -28.35 -37.62 -14.18
N GLN A 247 -28.87 -36.89 -15.16
CA GLN A 247 -30.14 -37.22 -15.83
C GLN A 247 -30.02 -38.50 -16.68
N LEU A 248 -28.92 -38.64 -17.43
CA LEU A 248 -28.64 -39.81 -18.27
C LEU A 248 -28.56 -41.11 -17.46
N GLN A 249 -28.11 -41.05 -16.20
CA GLN A 249 -28.03 -42.21 -15.31
C GLN A 249 -29.39 -42.72 -14.80
N ILE A 250 -30.47 -41.94 -14.92
CA ILE A 250 -31.82 -42.29 -14.44
C ILE A 250 -32.87 -42.41 -15.55
N GLU A 251 -32.56 -41.96 -16.77
CA GLU A 251 -33.46 -42.04 -17.92
C GLU A 251 -33.50 -43.45 -18.53
N THR A 252 -34.65 -43.82 -19.11
CA THR A 252 -34.90 -45.12 -19.74
C THR A 252 -35.50 -45.02 -21.15
N ASP A 253 -36.03 -43.86 -21.57
CA ASP A 253 -36.51 -43.64 -22.93
C ASP A 253 -35.33 -43.47 -23.91
N PRO A 254 -35.17 -44.32 -24.95
CA PRO A 254 -34.04 -44.22 -25.89
C PRO A 254 -33.97 -42.91 -26.68
N ILE A 255 -35.11 -42.24 -26.91
CA ILE A 255 -35.18 -40.96 -27.63
C ILE A 255 -34.68 -39.83 -26.72
N ILE A 256 -35.04 -39.88 -25.42
CA ILE A 256 -34.55 -38.89 -24.45
C ILE A 256 -33.05 -39.12 -24.19
N ILE A 257 -32.59 -40.37 -24.05
CA ILE A 257 -31.16 -40.72 -23.95
C ILE A 257 -30.37 -40.14 -25.13
N GLN A 258 -30.81 -40.34 -26.37
CA GLN A 258 -30.12 -39.79 -27.54
C GLN A 258 -30.13 -38.25 -27.58
N SER A 259 -31.20 -37.62 -27.08
CA SER A 259 -31.30 -36.16 -26.93
C SER A 259 -30.34 -35.61 -25.87
N LEU A 260 -30.18 -36.31 -24.73
CA LEU A 260 -29.23 -35.94 -23.68
C LEU A 260 -27.79 -36.03 -24.19
N LEU A 261 -27.42 -37.14 -24.84
CA LEU A 261 -26.08 -37.32 -25.43
C LEU A 261 -25.77 -36.20 -26.45
N THR A 262 -26.71 -35.87 -27.34
CA THR A 262 -26.53 -34.79 -28.32
C THR A 262 -26.33 -33.42 -27.66
N GLN A 263 -26.89 -33.18 -26.48
CA GLN A 263 -26.67 -31.96 -25.70
C GLN A 263 -25.32 -31.98 -24.96
N MET A 264 -24.86 -33.14 -24.51
CA MET A 264 -23.53 -33.31 -23.91
C MET A 264 -22.44 -33.05 -24.96
N ASP A 265 -22.50 -33.68 -26.13
CA ASP A 265 -21.61 -33.43 -27.28
C ASP A 265 -21.51 -31.93 -27.62
N ALA A 266 -22.66 -31.24 -27.62
CA ALA A 266 -22.75 -29.81 -27.93
C ALA A 266 -22.17 -28.90 -26.82
N ILE A 267 -22.13 -29.35 -25.57
CA ILE A 267 -21.47 -28.66 -24.46
C ILE A 267 -19.96 -28.91 -24.49
N GLU A 268 -19.50 -30.13 -24.77
CA GLU A 268 -18.08 -30.45 -24.89
C GLU A 268 -17.41 -29.60 -25.99
N LEU A 269 -18.05 -29.46 -27.16
CA LEU A 269 -17.58 -28.57 -28.24
C LEU A 269 -17.54 -27.08 -27.83
N GLN A 270 -18.42 -26.63 -26.94
CA GLN A 270 -18.37 -25.27 -26.39
C GLN A 270 -17.22 -25.14 -25.36
N MET A 271 -16.98 -26.15 -24.54
CA MET A 271 -15.87 -26.21 -23.59
C MET A 271 -14.51 -26.18 -24.30
N GLU A 272 -14.35 -26.90 -25.43
CA GLU A 272 -13.16 -26.80 -26.29
C GLU A 272 -12.95 -25.37 -26.83
N SER A 273 -14.02 -24.72 -27.30
CA SER A 273 -13.97 -23.34 -27.81
C SER A 273 -13.56 -22.32 -26.73
N ILE A 274 -14.01 -22.52 -25.48
CA ILE A 274 -13.58 -21.70 -24.34
C ILE A 274 -12.12 -21.98 -23.96
N ILE A 275 -11.65 -23.23 -23.98
CA ILE A 275 -10.22 -23.55 -23.78
C ILE A 275 -9.35 -22.84 -24.83
N GLN A 276 -9.74 -22.87 -26.11
CA GLN A 276 -9.03 -22.12 -27.16
C GLN A 276 -9.04 -20.61 -26.89
N SER A 277 -10.16 -20.06 -26.42
CA SER A 277 -10.28 -18.64 -26.04
C SER A 277 -9.39 -18.27 -24.86
N ILE A 278 -9.29 -19.12 -23.82
CA ILE A 278 -8.39 -18.95 -22.67
C ILE A 278 -6.92 -18.94 -23.14
N ASN A 279 -6.52 -19.93 -23.96
CA ASN A 279 -5.15 -20.02 -24.49
C ASN A 279 -4.77 -18.80 -25.33
N ASN A 280 -5.69 -18.33 -26.19
CA ASN A 280 -5.49 -17.13 -27.00
C ASN A 280 -5.37 -15.86 -26.13
N GLN A 281 -6.18 -15.72 -25.08
CA GLN A 281 -6.10 -14.61 -24.15
C GLN A 281 -4.80 -14.64 -23.34
N GLN A 282 -4.35 -15.81 -22.88
CA GLN A 282 -3.06 -15.96 -22.19
C GLN A 282 -1.87 -15.57 -23.08
N LEU A 283 -1.85 -16.02 -24.34
CA LEU A 283 -0.80 -15.66 -25.31
C LEU A 283 -0.79 -14.15 -25.60
N SER A 284 -1.97 -13.54 -25.78
CA SER A 284 -2.12 -12.10 -25.96
C SER A 284 -1.59 -11.32 -24.74
N ASN A 285 -1.97 -11.73 -23.54
CA ASN A 285 -1.50 -11.13 -22.28
C ASN A 285 0.03 -11.22 -22.17
N GLN A 286 0.64 -12.37 -22.47
CA GLN A 286 2.09 -12.56 -22.46
C GLN A 286 2.81 -11.61 -23.43
N GLN A 287 2.29 -11.45 -24.66
CA GLN A 287 2.87 -10.55 -25.66
C GLN A 287 2.77 -9.07 -25.25
N ILE A 288 1.61 -8.65 -24.74
CA ILE A 288 1.39 -7.30 -24.20
C ILE A 288 2.35 -7.02 -23.04
N ASN A 289 2.46 -7.98 -22.10
CA ASN A 289 3.25 -7.81 -20.89
C ASN A 289 4.75 -7.75 -21.20
N LEU A 290 5.26 -8.64 -22.06
CA LEU A 290 6.64 -8.57 -22.54
C LEU A 290 6.92 -7.26 -23.28
N GLY A 291 5.96 -6.75 -24.07
CA GLY A 291 6.09 -5.44 -24.73
C GLY A 291 6.24 -4.28 -23.75
N ILE A 292 5.41 -4.23 -22.70
CA ILE A 292 5.46 -3.17 -21.68
C ILE A 292 6.72 -3.29 -20.82
N LEU A 293 7.11 -4.49 -20.40
CA LEU A 293 8.32 -4.71 -19.60
C LEU A 293 9.60 -4.29 -20.34
N ASN A 294 9.72 -4.61 -21.64
CA ASN A 294 10.83 -4.14 -22.47
C ASN A 294 10.84 -2.60 -22.60
N ALA A 295 9.68 -1.95 -22.67
CA ALA A 295 9.59 -0.49 -22.73
C ALA A 295 9.99 0.17 -21.40
N LEU A 296 9.53 -0.38 -20.27
CA LEU A 296 9.94 0.06 -18.92
C LEU A 296 11.46 -0.11 -18.71
N GLN A 297 12.01 -1.26 -19.09
CA GLN A 297 13.45 -1.52 -19.04
C GLN A 297 14.24 -0.53 -19.90
N THR A 298 13.81 -0.31 -21.15
CA THR A 298 14.42 0.68 -22.06
C THR A 298 14.38 2.10 -21.47
N LEU A 299 13.26 2.50 -20.85
CA LEU A 299 13.15 3.81 -20.21
C LEU A 299 14.07 3.91 -18.97
N ASN A 300 14.11 2.88 -18.14
CA ASN A 300 14.98 2.81 -16.97
C ASN A 300 16.47 2.87 -17.35
N ASP A 301 16.91 2.08 -18.34
CA ASP A 301 18.29 2.06 -18.83
C ASP A 301 18.72 3.42 -19.40
N ASN A 302 17.79 4.14 -20.02
CA ASN A 302 18.03 5.50 -20.54
C ASN A 302 17.80 6.63 -19.51
N LEU A 303 17.45 6.34 -18.25
CA LEU A 303 17.38 7.38 -17.21
C LEU A 303 18.74 8.07 -17.06
N PRO A 304 18.83 9.40 -17.27
CA PRO A 304 20.04 10.16 -16.99
C PRO A 304 20.20 10.29 -15.47
N VAL A 305 21.31 9.82 -14.92
CA VAL A 305 21.59 9.85 -13.48
C VAL A 305 22.93 10.52 -13.23
N VAL A 306 22.96 11.40 -12.23
CA VAL A 306 24.09 12.23 -11.82
C VAL A 306 24.27 12.18 -10.31
N ASN A 307 23.18 12.31 -9.55
CA ASN A 307 23.18 12.33 -8.09
C ASN A 307 22.95 10.93 -7.49
N SER A 308 23.29 10.74 -6.22
CA SER A 308 23.26 9.43 -5.55
C SER A 308 21.86 8.84 -5.43
N GLU A 309 20.84 9.65 -5.17
CA GLU A 309 19.45 9.21 -5.12
C GLU A 309 18.92 8.75 -6.48
N GLU A 310 19.42 9.35 -7.56
CA GLU A 310 19.02 9.05 -8.94
C GLU A 310 19.59 7.68 -9.37
N ILE A 311 20.85 7.43 -8.99
CA ILE A 311 21.53 6.13 -9.13
C ILE A 311 20.81 5.06 -8.30
N ASN A 312 20.44 5.38 -7.05
CA ASN A 312 19.69 4.47 -6.19
C ASN A 312 18.34 4.08 -6.80
N GLU A 313 17.57 5.05 -7.30
CA GLU A 313 16.26 4.78 -7.90
C GLU A 313 16.40 3.92 -9.16
N LYS A 314 17.35 4.23 -10.04
CA LYS A 314 17.64 3.42 -11.23
C LYS A 314 18.02 1.97 -10.88
N LYS A 315 18.78 1.76 -9.80
CA LYS A 315 19.07 0.41 -9.26
C LYS A 315 17.82 -0.30 -8.78
N ILE A 316 16.99 0.34 -7.95
CA ILE A 316 15.77 -0.27 -7.42
C ILE A 316 14.77 -0.58 -8.54
N ASN A 317 14.58 0.32 -9.51
CA ASN A 317 13.77 0.07 -10.70
C ASN A 317 14.27 -1.14 -11.51
N THR A 318 15.59 -1.29 -11.69
CA THR A 318 16.20 -2.46 -12.34
C THR A 318 15.86 -3.76 -11.59
N ILE A 319 15.87 -3.74 -10.26
CA ILE A 319 15.56 -4.90 -9.42
C ILE A 319 14.06 -5.23 -9.48
N ILE A 320 13.18 -4.24 -9.47
CA ILE A 320 11.73 -4.42 -9.69
C ILE A 320 11.47 -5.06 -11.05
N LEU A 321 12.14 -4.57 -12.11
CA LEU A 321 12.00 -5.10 -13.46
C LEU A 321 12.48 -6.55 -13.58
N LYS A 322 13.60 -6.91 -12.95
CA LYS A 322 14.03 -8.32 -12.85
C LYS A 322 12.97 -9.20 -12.21
N ILE A 323 12.36 -8.77 -11.11
CA ILE A 323 11.28 -9.53 -10.43
C ILE A 323 10.09 -9.71 -11.38
N TRP A 324 9.66 -8.65 -12.07
CA TRP A 324 8.52 -8.69 -12.99
C TRP A 324 8.79 -9.49 -14.28
N MET A 325 10.04 -9.54 -14.75
CA MET A 325 10.48 -10.37 -15.87
C MET A 325 10.84 -11.81 -15.45
N ASN A 326 10.70 -12.16 -14.16
CA ASN A 326 11.09 -13.46 -13.57
C ASN A 326 12.57 -13.81 -13.82
N GLU A 327 13.45 -12.80 -13.75
CA GLU A 327 14.90 -12.95 -13.82
C GLU A 327 15.52 -13.24 -12.45
N ALA A 328 16.72 -13.82 -12.46
CA ALA A 328 17.44 -14.15 -11.23
C ALA A 328 18.01 -12.91 -10.54
N ILE A 329 17.56 -12.64 -9.32
CA ILE A 329 18.12 -11.60 -8.44
C ILE A 329 19.49 -12.04 -7.93
N LEU A 330 20.53 -11.26 -8.22
CA LEU A 330 21.92 -11.60 -7.94
C LEU A 330 22.35 -11.11 -6.55
N LEU A 331 23.46 -11.64 -6.04
CA LEU A 331 24.05 -11.15 -4.78
C LEU A 331 24.38 -9.65 -4.82
N ALA A 332 24.72 -9.10 -5.98
CA ALA A 332 24.91 -7.67 -6.18
C ALA A 332 23.60 -6.88 -5.98
N ASP A 333 22.48 -7.36 -6.53
CA ASP A 333 21.16 -6.74 -6.37
C ASP A 333 20.73 -6.74 -4.89
N PHE A 334 20.95 -7.84 -4.17
CA PHE A 334 20.67 -7.91 -2.73
C PHE A 334 21.58 -7.03 -1.87
N ASN A 335 22.81 -6.76 -2.31
CA ASN A 335 23.71 -5.83 -1.62
C ASN A 335 23.29 -4.37 -1.86
N ASP A 336 22.89 -4.03 -3.09
CA ASP A 336 22.33 -2.72 -3.42
C ASP A 336 21.02 -2.46 -2.67
N LEU A 337 20.10 -3.44 -2.63
CA LEU A 337 18.88 -3.37 -1.83
C LEU A 337 19.15 -3.00 -0.37
N ARG A 338 20.02 -3.74 0.31
CA ARG A 338 20.40 -3.47 1.71
C ARG A 338 21.07 -2.12 1.86
N SER A 339 21.99 -1.77 0.97
CA SER A 339 22.71 -0.50 1.03
C SER A 339 21.80 0.71 0.85
N ILE A 340 20.72 0.59 0.07
CA ILE A 340 19.74 1.67 -0.17
C ILE A 340 18.68 1.70 0.94
N ALA A 341 18.21 0.53 1.40
CA ALA A 341 17.26 0.41 2.52
C ALA A 341 17.84 0.92 3.86
N GLN A 342 19.17 0.90 4.01
CA GLN A 342 19.89 1.48 5.14
C GLN A 342 20.13 3.00 5.02
N MET A 343 19.74 3.67 3.94
CA MET A 343 19.88 5.13 3.84
C MET A 343 18.69 5.85 4.47
N CYS A 344 18.92 7.08 4.91
CA CYS A 344 17.84 8.01 5.22
C CYS A 344 17.26 8.61 3.92
N TYR A 345 15.94 8.80 3.86
CA TYR A 345 15.22 9.37 2.71
C TYR A 345 15.79 10.73 2.24
N ALA A 346 16.31 11.54 3.17
CA ALA A 346 16.98 12.81 2.88
C ALA A 346 18.31 12.67 2.11
N TYR A 347 18.91 11.48 2.05
CA TYR A 347 20.16 11.17 1.34
C TYR A 347 19.97 10.19 0.19
N GLY A 348 19.14 9.15 0.37
CA GLY A 348 18.89 8.12 -0.64
C GLY A 348 17.69 8.39 -1.56
N GLY A 349 16.87 9.40 -1.26
CA GLY A 349 15.64 9.73 -2.00
C GLY A 349 14.52 8.70 -1.84
N ARG A 350 13.50 8.77 -2.70
CA ARG A 350 12.34 7.87 -2.65
C ARG A 350 12.66 6.39 -2.81
N ALA A 351 13.75 6.07 -3.52
CA ALA A 351 14.27 4.71 -3.67
C ALA A 351 14.48 3.97 -2.35
N VAL A 352 14.71 4.71 -1.25
CA VAL A 352 14.83 4.14 0.11
C VAL A 352 13.58 3.35 0.51
N PHE A 353 12.38 3.92 0.39
CA PHE A 353 11.16 3.22 0.84
C PHE A 353 10.85 2.02 -0.04
N ASP A 354 11.05 2.14 -1.35
CA ASP A 354 10.88 1.04 -2.29
C ASP A 354 11.90 -0.10 -1.98
N ALA A 355 13.15 0.24 -1.63
CA ALA A 355 14.16 -0.72 -1.17
C ALA A 355 13.84 -1.36 0.19
N GLN A 356 13.31 -0.60 1.15
CA GLN A 356 12.90 -1.10 2.47
C GLN A 356 11.75 -2.12 2.33
N ASN A 357 10.76 -1.82 1.48
CA ASN A 357 9.67 -2.74 1.15
C ASN A 357 10.18 -4.02 0.47
N LEU A 358 11.10 -3.91 -0.48
CA LEU A 358 11.72 -5.07 -1.15
C LEU A 358 12.57 -5.91 -0.18
N CYS A 359 13.30 -5.30 0.76
CA CYS A 359 14.03 -6.02 1.80
C CYS A 359 13.09 -6.79 2.74
N MET A 360 11.98 -6.17 3.14
CA MET A 360 10.96 -6.83 3.97
C MET A 360 10.34 -8.04 3.23
N THR A 361 10.01 -7.88 1.96
CA THR A 361 9.36 -8.92 1.14
C THR A 361 10.29 -10.07 0.74
N LEU A 362 11.50 -9.76 0.25
CA LEU A 362 12.43 -10.75 -0.33
C LEU A 362 13.37 -11.37 0.69
N LEU A 363 13.81 -10.59 1.69
CA LEU A 363 14.83 -11.00 2.66
C LEU A 363 14.25 -11.26 4.06
N SER A 364 13.05 -10.72 4.36
CA SER A 364 12.50 -10.59 5.72
C SER A 364 13.36 -9.71 6.63
N GLU A 365 14.06 -8.73 6.04
CA GLU A 365 14.87 -7.75 6.75
C GLU A 365 14.08 -6.44 6.93
N TYR A 366 14.10 -5.89 8.15
CA TYR A 366 13.36 -4.68 8.49
C TYR A 366 14.29 -3.51 8.78
N TYR A 367 13.98 -2.36 8.21
CA TYR A 367 14.75 -1.12 8.26
C TYR A 367 13.79 0.03 8.54
N THR A 368 14.18 1.00 9.38
CA THR A 368 13.34 2.16 9.72
C THR A 368 14.06 3.47 9.45
N GLN A 369 13.33 4.57 9.50
CA GLN A 369 13.87 5.94 9.42
C GLN A 369 14.07 6.55 10.82
N ASP A 370 13.84 5.81 11.92
CA ASP A 370 13.86 6.39 13.27
C ASP A 370 15.27 6.81 13.71
N ASP A 371 16.28 6.10 13.23
CA ASP A 371 17.70 6.36 13.49
C ASP A 371 18.21 7.58 12.68
N CYS A 372 17.40 8.13 11.76
CA CYS A 372 17.72 9.30 10.93
C CYS A 372 17.58 10.61 11.69
N THR A 373 18.51 10.86 12.60
CA THR A 373 18.59 12.14 13.34
C THR A 373 18.97 13.32 12.43
N ASN A 374 18.54 14.53 12.77
CA ASN A 374 18.76 15.75 11.98
C ASN A 374 20.22 16.29 12.02
N GLY A 375 21.20 15.45 12.32
CA GLY A 375 22.61 15.81 12.33
C GLY A 375 23.29 15.56 10.99
N PHE A 376 24.19 16.47 10.57
CA PHE A 376 25.11 16.25 9.45
C PHE A 376 26.22 15.23 9.82
N ALA A 377 25.83 14.01 10.19
CA ALA A 377 26.72 12.96 10.67
C ALA A 377 26.45 11.62 9.98
N ASN A 378 27.51 10.89 9.62
CA ASN A 378 27.44 9.65 8.85
C ASN A 378 27.06 8.43 9.72
N GLU A 379 25.93 8.48 10.43
CA GLU A 379 25.36 7.28 11.06
C GLU A 379 24.40 6.58 10.10
N ASN A 380 24.84 5.45 9.53
CA ASN A 380 23.93 4.55 8.81
C ASN A 380 22.90 3.97 9.80
N PRO A 381 21.58 4.13 9.55
CA PRO A 381 20.52 3.38 10.23
C PRO A 381 20.92 1.93 10.52
N LYS A 382 20.89 1.57 11.81
CA LYS A 382 21.39 0.28 12.25
C LYS A 382 20.40 -0.81 11.84
N LEU A 383 20.93 -1.94 11.39
CA LEU A 383 20.16 -3.18 11.20
C LEU A 383 19.44 -3.52 12.52
N ARG A 384 18.16 -3.17 12.61
CA ARG A 384 17.28 -3.69 13.65
C ARG A 384 17.03 -5.15 13.32
N SER A 385 17.93 -5.99 13.83
CA SER A 385 17.71 -7.43 13.99
C SER A 385 16.57 -7.65 14.98
N ASN A 386 15.35 -7.33 14.56
CA ASN A 386 14.14 -7.98 15.05
C ASN A 386 14.46 -9.49 15.03
N SER A 387 14.21 -10.17 16.15
CA SER A 387 14.41 -11.61 16.23
C SER A 387 13.24 -12.31 15.55
N VAL A 388 13.13 -12.12 14.23
CA VAL A 388 12.02 -12.60 13.41
C VAL A 388 11.88 -14.10 13.64
N PHE A 389 10.75 -14.48 14.22
CA PHE A 389 10.30 -15.87 14.26
C PHE A 389 9.87 -16.22 12.85
N LYS A 390 10.80 -16.78 12.06
CA LYS A 390 10.60 -17.12 10.65
C LYS A 390 10.60 -18.62 10.48
N VAL A 391 9.51 -19.16 9.99
CA VAL A 391 9.29 -20.59 9.77
C VAL A 391 9.37 -20.89 8.27
N ILE A 392 10.00 -22.00 7.93
CA ILE A 392 10.16 -22.49 6.56
C ILE A 392 9.59 -23.90 6.51
N VAL A 393 8.71 -24.17 5.55
CA VAL A 393 8.07 -25.47 5.33
C VAL A 393 8.47 -26.03 3.97
N ASN A 394 8.97 -27.27 3.91
CA ASN A 394 9.50 -27.88 2.69
C ASN A 394 9.47 -29.42 2.78
N PRO A 395 9.14 -30.18 1.71
CA PRO A 395 8.62 -29.73 0.42
C PRO A 395 7.15 -29.24 0.54
N ASN A 396 6.69 -28.48 -0.46
CA ASN A 396 5.27 -28.11 -0.58
C ASN A 396 4.96 -27.86 -2.07
N PRO A 397 4.14 -28.69 -2.76
CA PRO A 397 3.39 -29.85 -2.25
C PRO A 397 4.25 -30.96 -1.62
N VAL A 398 3.62 -31.82 -0.82
CA VAL A 398 4.26 -32.90 -0.06
C VAL A 398 3.45 -34.19 -0.18
N SER A 399 4.13 -35.33 -0.28
CA SER A 399 3.53 -36.65 -0.09
C SER A 399 3.61 -37.07 1.38
N GLU A 400 4.71 -37.71 1.79
CA GLU A 400 4.80 -38.41 3.07
C GLU A 400 5.35 -37.58 4.26
N GLU A 401 6.37 -36.75 4.04
CA GLU A 401 7.09 -36.05 5.11
C GLU A 401 7.30 -34.56 4.80
N LEU A 402 6.84 -33.69 5.72
CA LEU A 402 7.07 -32.25 5.69
C LEU A 402 8.12 -31.86 6.73
N TYR A 403 9.12 -31.09 6.32
CA TYR A 403 10.15 -30.55 7.21
C TYR A 403 9.81 -29.09 7.53
N VAL A 404 9.92 -28.73 8.81
CA VAL A 404 9.59 -27.41 9.35
C VAL A 404 10.81 -26.88 10.10
N THR A 405 11.42 -25.82 9.56
CA THR A 405 12.64 -25.19 10.11
C THR A 405 12.29 -23.82 10.68
N ILE A 406 12.66 -23.55 11.92
CA ILE A 406 12.34 -22.32 12.64
C ILE A 406 13.60 -21.49 12.85
N SER A 407 13.79 -20.47 12.01
CA SER A 407 14.83 -19.47 12.22
C SER A 407 14.42 -18.54 13.36
N SER A 408 15.24 -18.48 14.41
CA SER A 408 14.98 -17.63 15.57
C SER A 408 16.27 -17.37 16.34
N ASN A 409 16.67 -16.10 16.43
CA ASN A 409 17.90 -15.67 17.11
C ASN A 409 17.76 -15.64 18.65
N THR A 410 16.58 -15.94 19.18
CA THR A 410 16.26 -15.90 20.62
C THR A 410 16.16 -17.30 21.22
N LYS A 411 16.94 -17.53 22.29
CA LYS A 411 16.79 -18.68 23.20
C LYS A 411 15.57 -18.51 24.10
N SER A 412 14.39 -18.43 23.47
CA SER A 412 13.11 -18.37 24.17
C SER A 412 12.73 -19.77 24.66
N GLU A 413 12.54 -19.92 25.97
CA GLU A 413 12.08 -21.18 26.60
C GLU A 413 10.62 -21.53 26.22
N ASN A 414 9.92 -20.64 25.51
CA ASN A 414 8.55 -20.85 25.06
C ASN A 414 8.44 -22.09 24.16
N LYS A 415 7.63 -23.05 24.61
CA LYS A 415 7.27 -24.25 23.86
C LYS A 415 6.69 -23.88 22.49
N ILE A 416 7.25 -24.46 21.44
CA ILE A 416 6.69 -24.38 20.08
C ILE A 416 5.44 -25.25 20.02
N LEU A 417 4.36 -24.70 19.47
CA LEU A 417 3.09 -25.39 19.25
C LEU A 417 2.79 -25.45 17.75
N PHE A 418 2.33 -26.62 17.30
CA PHE A 418 1.91 -26.87 15.93
C PHE A 418 0.43 -27.21 15.90
N GLU A 419 -0.27 -26.73 14.87
CA GLU A 419 -1.71 -26.91 14.68
C GLU A 419 -1.97 -27.06 13.17
N LEU A 420 -2.45 -28.22 12.73
CA LEU A 420 -2.75 -28.48 11.32
C LEU A 420 -4.26 -28.50 11.12
N THR A 421 -4.80 -27.60 10.30
CA THR A 421 -6.24 -27.48 10.05
C THR A 421 -6.55 -27.77 8.59
N ASN A 422 -7.61 -28.52 8.28
CA ASN A 422 -8.04 -28.73 6.89
C ASN A 422 -8.84 -27.53 6.34
N ASN A 423 -9.16 -27.55 5.05
CA ASN A 423 -9.99 -26.54 4.38
C ASN A 423 -11.42 -26.38 4.93
N LEU A 424 -11.90 -27.29 5.79
CA LEU A 424 -13.20 -27.23 6.47
C LEU A 424 -13.09 -26.71 7.93
N GLY A 425 -11.91 -26.26 8.37
CA GLY A 425 -11.69 -25.77 9.74
C GLY A 425 -11.50 -26.87 10.79
N VAL A 426 -11.45 -28.15 10.40
CA VAL A 426 -11.21 -29.27 11.31
C VAL A 426 -9.72 -29.36 11.62
N THR A 427 -9.37 -29.25 12.91
CA THR A 427 -7.98 -29.37 13.37
C THR A 427 -7.60 -30.84 13.57
N LEU A 428 -6.53 -31.24 12.88
CA LEU A 428 -5.88 -32.54 12.98
C LEU A 428 -4.72 -32.46 13.98
N SER A 429 -4.43 -33.58 14.65
CA SER A 429 -3.29 -33.72 15.57
C SER A 429 -2.30 -34.75 15.04
N PRO A 430 -1.50 -34.41 14.01
CA PRO A 430 -0.53 -35.32 13.42
C PRO A 430 0.75 -35.45 14.27
N GLU A 431 1.55 -36.48 13.98
CA GLU A 431 2.77 -36.80 14.70
C GLU A 431 3.94 -35.90 14.24
N PHE A 432 4.46 -35.09 15.17
CA PHE A 432 5.66 -34.27 14.99
C PHE A 432 6.88 -34.93 15.66
N GLU A 433 7.92 -35.18 14.87
CA GLU A 433 9.22 -35.71 15.27
C GLU A 433 10.22 -34.55 15.35
N LYS A 434 10.76 -34.24 16.54
CA LYS A 434 11.74 -33.17 16.71
C LYS A 434 13.13 -33.67 16.31
N LEU A 435 13.74 -33.05 15.28
CA LEU A 435 15.05 -33.43 14.75
C LEU A 435 16.19 -32.67 15.44
N SER A 436 16.03 -31.35 15.62
CA SER A 436 16.98 -30.48 16.32
C SER A 436 16.23 -29.45 17.17
N GLU A 437 16.90 -28.47 17.79
CA GLU A 437 16.22 -27.43 18.59
C GLU A 437 15.13 -26.70 17.78
N ASN A 438 15.42 -26.44 16.49
CA ASN A 438 14.66 -25.60 15.56
C ASN A 438 14.07 -26.38 14.36
N GLU A 439 14.39 -27.66 14.17
CA GLU A 439 13.92 -28.47 13.04
C GLU A 439 12.99 -29.59 13.49
N PHE A 440 11.86 -29.71 12.80
CA PHE A 440 10.79 -30.64 13.10
C PHE A 440 10.35 -31.34 11.81
N LYS A 441 10.00 -32.61 11.91
CA LYS A 441 9.47 -33.41 10.81
C LYS A 441 8.05 -33.84 11.12
N LEU A 442 7.18 -33.66 10.14
CA LEU A 442 5.76 -33.94 10.23
C LEU A 442 5.41 -35.08 9.27
N LYS A 443 4.87 -36.18 9.80
CA LYS A 443 4.47 -37.36 9.02
C LYS A 443 3.02 -37.23 8.57
N LEU A 444 2.83 -37.25 7.25
CA LEU A 444 1.57 -36.94 6.57
C LEU A 444 0.95 -38.18 5.88
N SER A 445 1.61 -39.34 5.88
CA SER A 445 1.15 -40.60 5.28
C SER A 445 -0.18 -41.17 5.84
N LYS A 446 -0.72 -40.60 6.92
CA LYS A 446 -2.06 -40.92 7.48
C LYS A 446 -3.12 -39.85 7.17
N ILE A 447 -2.77 -38.78 6.45
CA ILE A 447 -3.63 -37.64 6.16
C ILE A 447 -4.04 -37.71 4.68
N PRO A 448 -5.34 -37.62 4.33
CA PRO A 448 -5.80 -37.68 2.93
C PRO A 448 -5.23 -36.56 2.05
N ASN A 449 -5.09 -36.83 0.74
CA ASN A 449 -4.73 -35.81 -0.25
C ASN A 449 -5.69 -34.60 -0.17
N GLY A 450 -5.16 -33.38 -0.23
CA GLY A 450 -5.96 -32.17 -0.09
C GLY A 450 -5.22 -30.94 0.43
N LEU A 451 -6.00 -29.93 0.81
CA LEU A 451 -5.53 -28.60 1.22
C LEU A 451 -5.59 -28.43 2.74
N TYR A 452 -4.46 -28.06 3.33
CA TYR A 452 -4.29 -27.86 4.76
C TYR A 452 -3.58 -26.55 5.10
N TYR A 453 -3.70 -26.13 6.34
CA TYR A 453 -3.05 -24.96 6.91
C TYR A 453 -2.30 -25.37 8.18
N LEU A 454 -0.97 -25.30 8.17
CA LEU A 454 -0.14 -25.51 9.36
C LEU A 454 0.13 -24.17 10.03
N SER A 455 -0.40 -23.96 11.22
CA SER A 455 0.05 -22.89 12.10
C SER A 455 1.19 -23.35 13.00
N VAL A 456 2.19 -22.49 13.15
CA VAL A 456 3.31 -22.69 14.08
C VAL A 456 3.38 -21.47 15.00
N LYS A 457 3.41 -21.70 16.31
CA LYS A 457 3.35 -20.68 17.37
C LYS A 457 4.53 -20.80 18.32
N ARG A 458 5.12 -19.69 18.77
CA ARG A 458 6.16 -19.66 19.82
C ARG A 458 6.03 -18.37 20.65
N GLY A 459 5.40 -18.48 21.81
CA GLY A 459 4.87 -17.32 22.53
C GLY A 459 3.76 -16.67 21.70
N ASP A 460 3.74 -15.34 21.65
CA ASP A 460 2.74 -14.56 20.91
C ASP A 460 2.95 -14.59 19.39
N ASN A 461 4.13 -14.99 18.92
CA ASN A 461 4.42 -15.13 17.50
C ASN A 461 3.69 -16.33 16.89
N LYS A 462 2.97 -16.10 15.79
CA LYS A 462 2.23 -17.11 15.02
C LYS A 462 2.48 -16.90 13.53
N GLU A 463 2.98 -17.92 12.85
CA GLU A 463 2.94 -18.01 11.38
C GLU A 463 1.94 -19.11 10.94
N THR A 464 1.53 -19.11 9.68
CA THR A 464 0.56 -20.08 9.13
C THR A 464 0.81 -20.32 7.64
N PHE A 465 0.95 -21.59 7.25
CA PHE A 465 1.37 -22.00 5.91
C PHE A 465 0.30 -22.86 5.23
N LYS A 466 -0.03 -22.50 3.98
CA LYS A 466 -0.83 -23.32 3.07
C LYS A 466 0.00 -24.53 2.62
N ILE A 467 -0.45 -25.75 2.87
CA ILE A 467 0.20 -27.00 2.48
C ILE A 467 -0.74 -27.82 1.58
N ILE A 468 -0.18 -28.42 0.53
CA ILE A 468 -0.88 -29.35 -0.35
C ILE A 468 -0.33 -30.74 -0.11
N VAL A 469 -1.16 -31.66 0.40
CA VAL A 469 -0.82 -33.08 0.58
C VAL A 469 -1.24 -33.85 -0.66
N ASN A 470 -0.32 -34.62 -1.24
CA ASN A 470 -0.57 -35.49 -2.38
C ASN A 470 0.34 -36.73 -2.35
N HIS A 471 -0.19 -37.84 -1.83
CA HIS A 471 0.33 -39.20 -2.04
C HIS A 471 0.09 -39.65 -3.49
#